data_AF-A0A5B7EUU5-F1
#
_entry.id   AF-A0A5B7EUU5-F1
#
_cell.length_a   1.000
_cell.length_b   1.000
_cell.length_c   1.000
_cell.angle_alpha   90.00
_cell.angle_beta   90.00
_cell.angle_gamma   90.00
#
_symmetry.space_group_name_H-M   'P 1'
#
loop_
_entity.id
_entity.type
_entity.pdbx_description
1 polymer ?
#
loop_
_entity_poly.entity_id
_entity_poly.type
_entity_poly.pdbx_seq_one_letter_code
_entity_poly.pdbx_strand_id
1 'polypeptide(L)' 'MEAEEAIVMWKKSQDRKLRYTTYIGDGDSSAWKGITNLKPYGKRHPVQKEECKTHVKRMRTALIKLRD' A
#
# COMPACT_ATOMS: atom_id res chain seq x y z
N MET A 1 -6.41 6.27 5.53
CA MET A 1 -7.29 5.22 4.95
C MET A 1 -7.49 4.18 6.04
N GLU A 2 -8.72 3.94 6.48
CA GLU A 2 -9.00 2.92 7.50
C GLU A 2 -8.54 1.57 6.97
N ALA A 3 -7.57 0.91 7.61
CA ALA A 3 -6.92 -0.29 7.08
C ALA A 3 -7.91 -1.42 6.72
N GLU A 4 -9.02 -1.49 7.45
CA GLU A 4 -10.14 -2.40 7.22
C GLU A 4 -10.85 -2.15 5.88
N GLU A 5 -11.04 -0.90 5.49
CA GLU A 5 -11.69 -0.55 4.22
C GLU A 5 -10.86 -1.01 3.03
N ALA A 6 -9.53 -0.86 3.13
CA ALA A 6 -8.62 -1.40 2.14
C ALA A 6 -8.83 -2.92 2.01
N ILE A 7 -8.78 -3.67 3.12
CA ILE A 7 -8.99 -5.13 3.09
C ILE A 7 -10.31 -5.50 2.40
N VAL A 8 -11.40 -4.80 2.68
CA VAL A 8 -12.71 -5.01 2.04
C VAL A 8 -12.65 -4.78 0.53
N MET A 9 -12.01 -3.70 0.06
CA MET A 9 -11.87 -3.43 -1.37
C MET A 9 -11.07 -4.51 -2.10
N TRP A 10 -9.98 -4.98 -1.50
CA TRP A 10 -9.16 -6.04 -2.08
C TRP A 10 -9.89 -7.39 -2.12
N LYS A 11 -10.72 -7.72 -1.12
CA LYS A 11 -11.60 -8.88 -1.18
C LYS A 11 -12.61 -8.77 -2.34
N LYS A 12 -13.32 -7.64 -2.44
CA LYS A 12 -14.31 -7.38 -3.50
C LYS A 12 -13.73 -7.45 -4.92
N SER A 13 -12.44 -7.17 -5.09
CA SER A 13 -11.79 -7.29 -6.40
C SER A 13 -11.82 -8.73 -6.94
N GLN A 14 -11.68 -9.73 -6.06
CA GLN A 14 -11.72 -11.14 -6.43
C GLN A 14 -13.12 -11.55 -6.93
N ASP A 15 -14.15 -11.10 -6.23
CA ASP A 15 -15.56 -11.33 -6.62
C ASP A 15 -15.87 -10.76 -8.00
N ARG A 16 -15.17 -9.66 -8.36
CA ARG A 16 -15.30 -8.98 -9.65
C ARG A 16 -14.34 -9.49 -10.72
N LYS A 17 -13.59 -10.56 -10.46
CA LYS A 17 -12.55 -11.12 -11.36
C LYS A 17 -11.49 -10.09 -11.77
N LEU A 18 -11.20 -9.12 -10.90
CA LEU A 18 -10.21 -8.07 -11.12
C LEU A 18 -9.03 -8.23 -10.16
N ARG A 19 -7.83 -7.83 -10.61
CA ARG A 19 -6.62 -7.86 -9.79
C ARG A 19 -5.97 -6.49 -9.73
N TYR A 20 -5.84 -5.95 -8.53
CA TYR A 20 -4.98 -4.80 -8.28
C TYR A 20 -3.53 -5.26 -8.17
N THR A 21 -2.63 -4.69 -8.95
CA THR A 21 -1.21 -5.09 -8.92
C THR A 21 -0.39 -4.26 -7.95
N THR A 22 -0.83 -3.02 -7.70
CA THR A 22 -0.06 -2.01 -6.98
C THR A 22 -0.95 -1.32 -5.95
N TYR A 23 -0.42 -1.18 -4.73
CA TYR A 23 -0.97 -0.35 -3.67
C TYR A 23 -0.16 0.94 -3.58
N ILE A 24 -0.82 2.09 -3.65
CA ILE A 24 -0.19 3.41 -3.48
C ILE A 24 -0.49 3.91 -2.07
N GLY A 25 0.57 4.04 -1.25
CA GLY A 25 0.51 4.52 0.13
C GLY A 25 0.92 5.99 0.27
N ASP A 26 0.56 6.57 1.42
CA ASP A 26 0.82 7.96 1.80
C ASP A 26 1.86 8.09 2.94
N GLY A 27 2.75 7.11 3.10
CA GLY A 27 3.71 7.05 4.19
C GLY A 27 3.26 6.19 5.37
N ASP A 28 1.96 5.91 5.50
CA ASP A 28 1.45 4.97 6.49
C ASP A 28 1.56 3.51 6.01
N SER A 29 1.73 2.58 6.94
CA SER A 29 1.90 1.15 6.63
C SER A 29 0.79 0.25 7.18
N SER A 30 -0.23 0.78 7.86
CA SER A 30 -1.30 -0.02 8.48
C SER A 30 -2.12 -0.78 7.43
N ALA A 31 -2.64 -0.07 6.43
CA ALA A 31 -3.40 -0.66 5.32
C ALA A 31 -2.54 -1.63 4.49
N TRP A 32 -1.28 -1.27 4.23
CA TRP A 32 -0.34 -2.14 3.52
C TRP A 32 -0.12 -3.48 4.22
N LYS A 33 0.07 -3.48 5.55
CA LYS A 33 0.21 -4.70 6.33
C LYS A 33 -1.03 -5.59 6.21
N GLY A 34 -2.22 -4.99 6.27
CA GLY A 34 -3.48 -5.69 6.06
C GLY A 34 -3.55 -6.39 4.70
N ILE A 35 -3.21 -5.69 3.62
CA ILE A 35 -3.21 -6.23 2.25
C ILE A 35 -2.15 -7.33 2.09
N THR A 36 -0.95 -7.13 2.63
CA THR A 36 0.16 -8.09 2.54
C THR A 36 -0.16 -9.39 3.27
N ASN A 37 -0.83 -9.31 4.42
CA ASN A 37 -1.27 -10.47 5.18
C ASN A 37 -2.45 -11.19 4.50
N LEU A 38 -3.36 -10.42 3.89
CA LEU A 38 -4.49 -10.96 3.14
C LEU A 38 -4.05 -11.83 1.95
N LYS A 39 -2.92 -11.50 1.31
CA LYS A 39 -2.41 -12.18 0.09
C LYS A 39 -3.53 -12.43 -0.93
N PRO A 40 -4.25 -11.38 -1.37
CA PRO A 40 -5.53 -11.50 -2.05
C PRO A 40 -5.50 -12.32 -3.34
N TYR A 41 -4.32 -12.47 -3.97
CA TYR A 41 -4.16 -13.25 -5.20
C TYR A 41 -3.11 -14.37 -5.07
N GLY A 42 -2.78 -14.75 -3.83
CA GLY A 42 -1.81 -15.80 -3.52
C GLY A 42 -0.35 -15.38 -3.71
N LYS A 43 0.57 -16.30 -3.40
CA LYS A 43 2.03 -16.05 -3.38
C LYS A 43 2.62 -15.75 -4.76
N ARG A 44 1.99 -16.24 -5.83
CA ARG A 44 2.48 -16.07 -7.21
C ARG A 44 2.20 -14.67 -7.76
N HIS A 45 1.26 -13.95 -7.16
CA HIS A 45 0.85 -12.61 -7.58
C HIS A 45 0.90 -11.66 -6.39
N PRO A 46 2.12 -11.34 -5.89
CA PRO A 46 2.27 -10.39 -4.80
C PRO A 46 1.85 -9.00 -5.26
N VAL A 47 1.22 -8.27 -4.35
CA VAL A 47 0.95 -6.84 -4.52
C VAL A 47 2.26 -6.08 -4.39
N GLN A 48 2.48 -5.06 -5.21
CA GLN A 48 3.60 -4.14 -5.07
C GLN A 48 3.18 -2.91 -4.26
N LYS A 49 4.06 -2.45 -3.36
CA LYS A 49 3.86 -1.19 -2.64
C LYS A 49 4.60 -0.08 -3.36
N GLU A 50 3.89 0.98 -3.69
CA GLU A 50 4.46 2.26 -4.10
C GLU A 50 4.03 3.35 -3.13
N GLU A 51 4.86 4.39 -3.03
CA GLU A 51 4.59 5.54 -2.18
C GLU A 51 4.27 6.75 -3.04
N CYS A 52 3.29 7.55 -2.63
CA CYS A 52 2.93 8.73 -3.38
C CYS A 52 4.09 9.76 -3.38
N LYS A 53 4.31 10.39 -4.54
CA LYS A 53 5.46 11.29 -4.78
C LYS A 53 5.57 12.41 -3.75
N THR A 54 4.44 12.94 -3.30
CA THR A 54 4.40 14.02 -2.31
C THR A 54 4.97 13.58 -0.96
N HIS A 55 4.62 12.38 -0.50
CA HIS A 55 5.13 11.85 0.77
C HIS A 55 6.62 11.47 0.68
N VAL A 56 7.06 10.89 -0.44
CA VAL A 56 8.49 10.65 -0.69
C VAL A 56 9.29 11.96 -0.62
N LYS A 57 8.80 13.04 -1.23
CA LYS A 57 9.46 14.35 -1.17
C LYS A 57 9.52 14.90 0.26
N ARG A 58 8.42 14.79 1.04
CA ARG A 58 8.38 15.22 2.44
C ARG A 58 9.42 14.49 3.29
N MET A 59 9.50 13.16 3.17
CA MET A 59 10.51 12.36 3.88
C MET A 59 11.93 12.74 3.48
N ARG A 60 12.19 12.92 2.17
CA ARG A 60 13.52 13.33 1.69
C ARG A 60 13.95 14.67 2.29
N THR A 61 13.07 15.66 2.33
CA THR A 61 13.36 16.97 2.92
C THR A 61 13.64 16.86 4.42
N ALA A 62 12.86 16.05 5.15
CA ALA A 62 13.09 15.82 6.58
C ALA A 62 14.46 15.16 6.83
N LEU A 63 14.80 14.14 6.04
CA LEU A 63 16.09 13.43 6.15
C LEU A 63 17.29 14.34 5.87
N ILE A 64 17.19 15.25 4.90
CA ILE A 64 18.26 16.22 4.62
C ILE A 64 18.52 17.13 5.83
N LYS A 65 17.46 17.59 6.51
CA LYS A 65 17.59 18.45 7.70
C LYS A 65 18.20 17.76 8.92
N LEU A 66 18.21 16.42 8.96
CA LEU A 66 18.78 15.63 10.06
C LEU A 66 20.26 15.28 9.84
N ARG A 67 20.83 15.70 8.70
CA ARG A 67 22.24 15.44 8.35
C ARG A 67 23.19 16.54 8.84
N ASP A 68 22.62 17.66 9.29
CA ASP A 68 23.33 18.81 9.87
C ASP A 68 23.13 18.82 11.40
#